data_AF-A0A453L769-F1
#
_entry.id   AF-A0A453L769-F1
#
_cell.length_a   1.000
_cell.length_b   1.000
_cell.length_c   1.000
_cell.angle_alpha   90.00
_cell.angle_beta   90.00
_cell.angle_gamma   90.00
#
_symmetry.space_group_name_H-M   'P 1'
#
loop_
_entity.id
_entity.type
_entity.pdbx_description
1 polymer ?
#
loop_
_entity_poly.entity_id
_entity_poly.type
_entity_poly.pdbx_seq_one_letter_code
_entity_poly.pdbx_strand_id
1 'polypeptide(L)'
;MHMLRWMCGHTRKDRVRNDDIRDRVGVAPIEEKLVQHRLRWFGHIQHRPPEAPVHSGRLKRADTVKRDQGRPNLTWEESVKRDLKDWSITKELAM
;
A
#
# COMPACT_ATOMS: atom_id res chain seq x y z
N MET A 1 -9.08 -13.83 -7.06
CA MET A 1 -9.37 -15.04 -6.26
C MET A 1 -9.99 -16.19 -7.03
N HIS A 2 -10.71 -15.96 -8.14
CA HIS A 2 -11.35 -17.04 -8.89
C HIS A 2 -10.37 -18.11 -9.39
N MET A 3 -9.27 -17.70 -10.03
CA MET A 3 -8.22 -18.61 -10.51
C MET A 3 -7.59 -19.43 -9.37
N LEU A 4 -7.16 -18.77 -8.28
CA LEU A 4 -6.55 -19.46 -7.12
C LEU A 4 -7.51 -20.48 -6.48
N ARG A 5 -8.80 -20.14 -6.39
CA ARG A 5 -9.83 -21.06 -5.91
C ARG A 5 -10.03 -22.23 -6.86
N TRP A 6 -10.13 -21.97 -8.16
CA TRP A 6 -10.30 -23.00 -9.19
C TRP A 6 -9.13 -24.00 -9.19
N MET A 7 -7.88 -23.53 -9.11
CA MET A 7 -6.70 -24.40 -9.00
C MET A 7 -6.73 -25.29 -7.74
N CYS A 8 -7.36 -24.81 -6.66
CA CYS A 8 -7.52 -25.56 -5.42
C CYS A 8 -8.81 -26.41 -5.37
N GLY A 9 -9.60 -26.44 -6.44
CA GLY A 9 -10.89 -27.14 -6.51
C GLY A 9 -12.01 -26.51 -5.68
N HIS A 10 -11.86 -25.26 -5.25
CA HIS A 10 -12.83 -24.56 -4.40
C HIS A 10 -13.79 -23.70 -5.19
N THR A 11 -15.06 -23.75 -4.83
CA THR A 11 -16.15 -22.92 -5.35
C THR A 11 -16.55 -21.84 -4.32
N ARG A 12 -17.52 -20.99 -4.67
CA ARG A 12 -18.09 -20.02 -3.70
C ARG A 12 -18.95 -20.71 -2.62
N LYS A 13 -19.47 -21.90 -2.87
CA LYS A 13 -20.34 -22.63 -1.93
C LYS A 13 -19.57 -23.18 -0.72
N ASP A 14 -18.28 -23.43 -0.88
CA ASP A 14 -17.42 -23.99 0.17
C ASP A 14 -17.11 -22.99 1.29
N ARG A 15 -17.41 -21.69 1.08
CA ARG A 15 -17.26 -20.61 2.08
C ARG A 15 -15.88 -20.50 2.74
N VAL A 16 -14.85 -21.12 2.17
CA VAL A 16 -13.44 -21.02 2.60
C VAL A 16 -12.98 -19.57 2.53
N ARG A 17 -12.21 -19.07 3.50
CA ARG A 17 -11.75 -17.68 3.51
C ARG A 17 -10.68 -17.48 2.44
N ASN A 18 -10.52 -16.25 1.96
CA ASN A 18 -9.49 -15.96 0.95
C ASN A 18 -8.08 -16.13 1.51
N ASP A 19 -7.89 -15.89 2.81
CA ASP A 19 -6.60 -16.03 3.48
C ASP A 19 -6.18 -17.51 3.51
N ASP A 20 -7.07 -18.43 3.87
CA ASP A 20 -6.79 -19.88 3.80
C ASP A 20 -6.39 -20.34 2.39
N ILE A 21 -7.03 -19.81 1.34
CA ILE A 21 -6.67 -20.13 -0.06
C ILE A 21 -5.29 -19.58 -0.40
N ARG A 22 -4.96 -18.38 0.06
CA ARG A 22 -3.67 -17.74 -0.18
C ARG A 22 -2.54 -18.48 0.53
N ASP A 23 -2.76 -18.83 1.80
CA ASP A 23 -1.81 -19.58 2.62
C ASP A 23 -1.51 -20.94 2.00
N ARG A 24 -2.54 -21.63 1.49
CA ARG A 24 -2.37 -22.92 0.80
C ARG A 24 -1.54 -22.82 -0.48
N VAL A 25 -1.66 -21.74 -1.24
CA VAL A 25 -0.94 -21.54 -2.51
C VAL A 25 0.37 -20.77 -2.33
N GLY A 26 0.65 -20.25 -1.12
CA GLY A 26 1.82 -19.42 -0.83
C GLY A 26 1.76 -18.04 -1.50
N VAL A 27 0.56 -17.49 -1.75
CA VAL A 27 0.39 -16.18 -2.38
C VAL A 27 0.15 -15.11 -1.33
N ALA A 28 1.09 -14.16 -1.20
CA ALA A 28 0.93 -13.04 -0.28
C ALA A 28 -0.32 -12.18 -0.58
N PRO A 29 -0.95 -11.58 0.45
CA PRO A 29 -2.00 -10.58 0.28
C PRO A 29 -1.57 -9.43 -0.64
N ILE A 30 -2.54 -8.90 -1.41
CA ILE A 30 -2.29 -7.75 -2.28
C ILE A 30 -1.87 -6.50 -1.49
N GLU A 31 -2.37 -6.37 -0.26
CA GLU A 31 -2.06 -5.25 0.64
C GLU A 31 -0.56 -5.19 0.92
N GLU A 32 0.09 -6.33 1.19
CA GLU A 32 1.53 -6.38 1.39
C GLU A 32 2.31 -5.90 0.15
N LYS A 33 1.86 -6.28 -1.06
CA LYS A 33 2.47 -5.82 -2.31
C LYS A 33 2.32 -4.32 -2.52
N LEU A 34 1.15 -3.76 -2.17
CA LEU A 34 0.92 -2.32 -2.23
C LEU A 34 1.81 -1.57 -1.24
N VAL A 35 1.97 -2.09 -0.02
CA VAL A 35 2.87 -1.51 1.00
C VAL A 35 4.32 -1.56 0.50
N GLN A 36 4.79 -2.72 0.01
CA GLN A 36 6.14 -2.86 -0.56
C GLN A 36 6.42 -1.85 -1.68
N HIS A 37 5.49 -1.69 -2.62
CA HIS A 37 5.65 -0.74 -3.73
C HIS A 37 5.68 0.71 -3.23
N ARG A 38 4.81 1.07 -2.28
CA ARG A 38 4.75 2.40 -1.67
C ARG A 38 6.04 2.75 -0.92
N LEU A 39 6.59 1.82 -0.13
CA LEU A 39 7.84 2.02 0.59
C LEU A 39 9.05 2.08 -0.35
N ARG A 40 9.09 1.27 -1.42
CA ARG A 40 10.12 1.38 -2.46
C ARG A 40 10.10 2.74 -3.15
N TRP A 41 8.91 3.24 -3.48
CA TRP A 41 8.75 4.57 -4.06
C TRP A 41 9.14 5.69 -3.08
N PHE A 42 8.81 5.53 -1.80
CA PHE A 42 9.26 6.45 -0.75
C PHE A 42 10.79 6.51 -0.68
N GLY A 43 11.46 5.37 -0.63
CA GLY A 43 12.93 5.32 -0.67
C GLY A 43 13.47 5.99 -1.93
N HIS A 44 12.90 5.69 -3.11
CA HIS A 44 13.29 6.34 -4.36
C HIS A 44 13.20 7.87 -4.30
N ILE A 45 12.12 8.41 -3.72
CA ILE A 45 11.96 9.87 -3.54
C ILE A 45 13.03 10.41 -2.56
N GLN A 46 13.28 9.74 -1.45
CA GLN A 46 14.22 10.22 -0.42
C GLN A 46 15.67 10.26 -0.89
N HIS A 47 16.06 9.37 -1.81
CA HIS A 47 17.40 9.34 -2.39
C HIS A 47 17.64 10.42 -3.46
N ARG A 48 16.61 11.17 -3.87
CA ARG A 48 16.74 12.22 -4.88
C ARG A 48 17.01 13.57 -4.22
N PRO A 49 17.71 14.49 -4.93
CA PRO A 49 17.88 15.84 -4.43
C PRO A 49 16.52 16.54 -4.32
N PRO A 50 16.30 17.40 -3.31
CA PRO A 50 15.01 18.08 -3.08
C PRO A 50 14.47 18.85 -4.29
N GLU A 51 15.35 19.31 -5.18
CA GLU A 51 15.03 20.05 -6.40
C GLU A 51 14.50 19.15 -7.52
N ALA A 52 14.59 17.83 -7.37
CA ALA A 52 14.18 16.88 -8.39
C ALA A 52 12.65 16.95 -8.63
N PRO A 53 12.20 16.87 -9.90
CA PRO A 53 10.78 16.91 -10.25
C PRO A 53 9.93 15.84 -9.56
N VAL A 54 10.52 14.73 -9.11
CA VAL A 54 9.81 13.69 -8.36
C VAL A 54 9.21 14.20 -7.04
N HIS A 55 9.77 15.27 -6.45
CA HIS A 55 9.18 15.95 -5.28
C HIS A 55 8.02 16.87 -5.66
N SER A 56 7.91 17.33 -6.91
CA SER A 56 6.80 18.19 -7.34
C SER A 56 5.46 17.45 -7.41
N GLY A 57 5.51 16.13 -7.63
CA GLY A 57 4.36 15.23 -7.54
C GLY A 57 3.96 14.88 -6.10
N ARG A 58 4.71 15.39 -5.10
CA ARG A 58 4.42 15.27 -3.66
C ARG A 58 3.26 16.19 -3.31
N LEU A 59 2.09 15.80 -3.80
CA LEU A 59 0.76 16.24 -3.40
C LEU A 59 0.73 17.68 -2.85
N LYS A 60 0.88 18.68 -3.72
CA LYS A 60 0.38 20.02 -3.39
C LYS A 60 -1.13 19.88 -3.19
N ARG A 61 -1.57 19.66 -1.95
CA ARG A 61 -2.96 19.93 -1.59
C ARG A 61 -3.13 21.42 -1.85
N ALA A 62 -3.99 21.77 -2.79
CA ALA A 62 -4.51 23.12 -2.82
C ALA A 62 -5.31 23.27 -1.51
N ASP A 63 -4.75 23.98 -0.54
CA ASP A 63 -5.39 24.26 0.76
C ASP A 63 -6.74 25.00 0.60
N THR A 64 -7.04 25.45 -0.62
CA THR A 64 -8.18 26.25 -1.03
C THR A 64 -9.38 25.46 -1.58
N VAL A 65 -9.30 24.13 -1.72
CA VAL A 65 -10.46 23.35 -2.23
C VAL A 65 -11.44 23.07 -1.09
N LYS A 66 -12.70 23.50 -1.27
CA LYS A 66 -13.82 23.20 -0.37
C LYS A 66 -13.86 21.68 -0.14
N ARG A 67 -13.73 21.27 1.12
CA ARG A 67 -13.76 19.85 1.50
C ARG A 67 -15.20 19.34 1.58
N ASP A 68 -15.43 18.16 1.03
CA ASP A 68 -16.70 17.45 1.20
C ASP A 68 -16.87 16.96 2.65
N GLN A 69 -18.12 16.79 3.07
CA GLN A 69 -18.47 16.30 4.40
C GLN A 69 -18.14 14.80 4.52
N GLY A 70 -17.29 14.42 5.47
CA GLY A 70 -16.92 13.03 5.71
C GLY A 70 -15.53 12.86 6.32
N ARG A 71 -15.08 11.60 6.47
CA ARG A 71 -13.71 11.30 6.92
C ARG A 71 -12.72 11.69 5.81
N PRO A 72 -11.68 12.50 6.11
CA PRO A 72 -10.66 12.83 5.13
C PRO A 72 -9.95 11.58 4.60
N ASN A 73 -9.65 11.57 3.31
CA ASN A 73 -8.76 10.57 2.73
C ASN A 73 -7.36 10.70 3.36
N LEU A 74 -6.77 9.55 3.69
CA LEU A 74 -5.37 9.46 4.10
C LEU A 74 -4.49 10.11 3.04
N THR A 75 -3.62 11.00 3.49
CA THR A 75 -2.53 11.51 2.66
C THR A 75 -1.54 10.41 2.32
N TRP A 76 -0.75 10.64 1.28
CA TRP A 76 0.39 9.80 0.97
C TRP A 76 1.36 9.68 2.15
N GLU A 77 1.67 10.81 2.80
CA GLU A 77 2.59 10.85 3.94
C GLU A 77 2.06 10.07 5.15
N GLU A 78 0.78 10.22 5.49
CA GLU A 78 0.14 9.43 6.54
C GLU A 78 0.13 7.93 6.21
N SER A 79 -0.08 7.58 4.94
CA SER A 79 -0.05 6.18 4.47
C SER A 79 1.34 5.57 4.62
N VAL A 80 2.40 6.29 4.20
CA VAL A 80 3.79 5.84 4.37
C VAL A 80 4.16 5.72 5.84
N LYS A 81 3.75 6.69 6.68
CA LYS A 81 4.01 6.66 8.13
C LYS A 81 3.37 5.44 8.79
N ARG A 82 2.14 5.09 8.40
CA ARG A 82 1.46 3.89 8.90
C ARG A 82 2.18 2.63 8.45
N ASP A 83 2.50 2.53 7.16
CA ASP A 83 3.19 1.36 6.60
C ASP A 83 4.56 1.10 7.25
N LEU A 84 5.37 2.15 7.46
CA LEU A 84 6.65 2.05 8.19
C LEU A 84 6.46 1.52 9.61
N LYS A 85 5.40 1.98 10.30
CA LYS A 85 5.07 1.53 11.66
C LYS A 85 4.62 0.07 11.67
N ASP A 86 3.70 -0.30 10.79
CA ASP A 86 3.12 -1.64 10.73
C ASP A 86 4.19 -2.69 10.38
N TRP A 87 5.19 -2.31 9.58
CA TRP A 87 6.30 -3.18 9.18
C TRP A 87 7.53 -3.05 10.10
N SER A 88 7.47 -2.21 11.14
CA SER A 88 8.59 -1.94 12.04
C SER A 88 9.89 -1.53 11.33
N ILE A 89 9.78 -0.84 10.19
CA ILE A 89 10.93 -0.35 9.42
C ILE A 89 11.29 1.05 9.94
N THR A 90 12.51 1.20 10.44
CA THR A 90 13.01 2.54 10.81
C THR A 90 13.17 3.40 9.57
N LYS A 91 12.86 4.69 9.69
CA LYS A 91 12.95 5.64 8.59
C LYS A 91 14.36 5.68 7.98
N GLU A 92 15.39 5.44 8.80
CA GLU A 92 16.80 5.37 8.40
C GLU A 92 17.14 4.16 7.51
N LEU A 93 16.44 3.03 7.66
CA LEU A 93 16.63 1.87 6.79
C LEU A 93 15.89 2.02 5.44
N ALA A 94 14.96 2.96 5.36
CA ALA A 94 14.21 3.28 4.14
C ALA A 94 14.77 4.49 3.38
N MET A 95 15.72 5.22 3.98
CA MET A 95 16.52 6.30 3.38
C MET A 95 17.84 5.76 2.87
#